data_AF-A0A0Q5TC07-F1
#
_entry.id   AF-A0A0Q5TC07-F1
#
_cell.length_a   1.000
_cell.length_b   1.000
_cell.length_c   1.000
_cell.angle_alpha   90.00
_cell.angle_beta   90.00
_cell.angle_gamma   90.00
#
_symmetry.space_group_name_H-M   'P 1'
#
loop_
_entity.id
_entity.type
_entity.pdbx_description
1 polymer ?
#
loop_
_entity_poly.entity_id
_entity_poly.type
_entity_poly.pdbx_seq_one_letter_code
_entity_poly.pdbx_strand_id
1 'polypeptide(L)'
;MKNAEILKPRIMETKTELAYEIEQLLAAADESIREAQSFLISQGELVDLTEWVTIKEYCSRFNIRNVETVVNWINRGIISPENVRTIEEFNHTRLIKAIPYNTKSSPKINT
;
A
#
# COMPACT_ATOMS: atom_id res chain seq x y z
N MET A 1 -21.76 -51.99 -25.99
CA MET A 1 -21.84 -51.06 -24.84
C MET A 1 -20.43 -50.72 -24.33
N LYS A 2 -19.66 -49.88 -25.04
CA LYS A 2 -18.25 -49.55 -24.68
C LYS A 2 -17.93 -48.04 -24.62
N ASN A 3 -18.93 -47.17 -24.64
CA ASN A 3 -18.71 -45.72 -24.77
C ASN A 3 -18.70 -44.94 -23.44
N ALA A 4 -19.08 -45.55 -22.32
CA ALA A 4 -19.24 -44.84 -21.04
C ALA A 4 -17.95 -44.78 -20.17
N GLU A 5 -16.99 -45.68 -20.38
CA GLU A 5 -15.75 -45.74 -19.57
C GLU A 5 -14.65 -44.79 -20.07
N ILE A 6 -14.65 -44.41 -21.35
CA ILE A 6 -13.62 -43.54 -21.95
C ILE A 6 -13.89 -42.05 -21.63
N LEU A 7 -15.12 -41.67 -21.30
CA LEU A 7 -15.52 -40.28 -21.12
C LEU A 7 -15.16 -39.69 -19.73
N LYS A 8 -15.06 -40.52 -18.69
CA LYS A 8 -14.77 -40.09 -17.31
C LYS A 8 -13.38 -39.48 -17.10
N PRO A 9 -12.27 -40.07 -17.58
CA PRO A 9 -10.93 -39.50 -17.35
C PRO A 9 -10.76 -38.14 -18.03
N ARG A 10 -11.26 -37.99 -19.27
CA ARG A 10 -11.14 -36.74 -20.04
C ARG A 10 -11.91 -35.56 -19.41
N ILE A 11 -13.01 -35.81 -18.69
CA ILE A 11 -13.77 -34.77 -17.97
C ILE A 11 -13.08 -34.36 -16.66
N MET A 12 -12.37 -35.29 -16.02
CA MET A 12 -11.57 -34.98 -14.82
C MET A 12 -10.35 -34.13 -15.18
N GLU A 13 -9.64 -34.50 -16.25
CA GLU A 13 -8.49 -33.75 -16.76
C GLU A 13 -8.86 -32.32 -17.15
N THR A 14 -9.94 -32.11 -17.90
CA THR A 14 -10.39 -30.76 -18.29
C THR A 14 -10.88 -29.92 -17.11
N LYS A 15 -11.49 -30.54 -16.09
CA LYS A 15 -11.89 -29.83 -14.87
C LYS A 15 -10.68 -29.40 -14.04
N THR A 16 -9.63 -30.22 -14.01
CA THR A 16 -8.38 -29.91 -13.31
C THR A 16 -7.58 -28.82 -14.03
N GLU A 17 -7.53 -28.87 -15.36
CA GLU A 17 -6.87 -27.87 -16.21
C GLU A 17 -7.57 -26.50 -16.10
N LEU A 18 -8.91 -26.48 -16.15
CA LEU A 18 -9.70 -25.27 -15.93
C LEU A 18 -9.52 -24.69 -14.53
N ALA A 19 -9.44 -25.52 -13.50
CA ALA A 19 -9.19 -25.06 -12.13
C ALA A 19 -7.82 -24.39 -12.01
N TYR A 20 -6.79 -24.96 -12.65
CA TYR A 20 -5.45 -24.40 -12.70
C TYR A 20 -5.43 -23.05 -13.44
N GLU A 21 -6.11 -22.92 -14.58
CA GLU A 21 -6.23 -21.64 -15.29
C GLU A 21 -6.91 -20.55 -14.44
N ILE A 22 -7.95 -20.90 -13.69
CA ILE A 22 -8.63 -19.97 -12.78
C ILE A 22 -7.70 -19.53 -11.65
N GLU A 23 -6.95 -20.45 -11.04
CA GLU A 23 -5.97 -20.11 -10.00
C GLU A 23 -4.90 -19.16 -10.52
N GLN A 24 -4.39 -19.40 -11.73
CA GLN A 24 -3.41 -18.52 -12.37
C GLN A 24 -3.97 -17.12 -12.66
N LEU A 25 -5.24 -17.02 -13.10
CA LEU A 25 -5.92 -15.75 -13.31
C LEU A 25 -6.13 -14.99 -11.99
N LEU A 26 -6.52 -15.69 -10.92
CA LEU A 26 -6.69 -15.07 -9.60
C LEU A 26 -5.35 -14.57 -9.04
N ALA A 27 -4.28 -15.37 -9.16
CA ALA A 27 -2.95 -14.97 -8.73
C ALA A 27 -2.44 -13.74 -9.50
N ALA A 28 -2.68 -13.68 -10.81
CA ALA A 28 -2.33 -12.52 -11.63
C ALA A 28 -3.15 -11.27 -11.25
N ALA A 29 -4.45 -11.43 -10.97
CA ALA A 29 -5.30 -10.34 -10.52
C ALA A 29 -4.86 -9.79 -9.16
N ASP A 30 -4.52 -10.67 -8.20
CA ASP A 30 -3.99 -10.26 -6.89
C ASP A 30 -2.68 -9.49 -7.03
N GLU A 31 -1.81 -9.88 -7.95
CA GLU A 31 -0.57 -9.17 -8.22
C GLU A 31 -0.82 -7.78 -8.81
N SER A 32 -1.70 -7.68 -9.82
CA SER A 32 -2.09 -6.38 -10.39
C SER A 32 -2.76 -5.47 -9.35
N ILE A 33 -3.52 -6.02 -8.40
CA ILE A 33 -4.10 -5.25 -7.29
C ILE A 33 -3.00 -4.77 -6.34
N ARG A 34 -2.00 -5.60 -6.00
CA ARG A 34 -0.85 -5.19 -5.18
C ARG A 34 -0.01 -4.11 -5.85
N GLU A 35 0.26 -4.26 -7.14
CA GLU A 35 0.94 -3.26 -7.94
C GLU A 35 0.16 -1.94 -7.96
N ALA A 36 -1.16 -1.99 -8.20
CA ALA A 36 -2.02 -0.81 -8.18
C ALA A 36 -2.12 -0.17 -6.78
N GLN A 37 -2.16 -0.96 -5.70
CA GLN A 37 -2.12 -0.45 -4.34
C GLN A 37 -0.82 0.29 -4.04
N SER A 38 0.28 -0.03 -4.73
CA SER A 38 1.55 0.67 -4.53
C SER A 38 1.54 2.08 -5.12
N PHE A 39 0.54 2.44 -5.93
CA PHE A 39 0.45 3.75 -6.58
C PHE A 39 -0.93 4.40 -6.39
N LEU A 40 -1.01 5.53 -5.68
CA LEU A 40 -2.21 6.38 -5.67
C LEU A 40 -2.11 7.44 -6.76
N ILE A 41 -3.20 7.70 -7.49
CA ILE A 41 -3.31 8.82 -8.42
C ILE A 41 -3.87 10.01 -7.63
N SER A 42 -3.03 11.02 -7.38
CA SER A 42 -3.42 12.28 -6.74
C SER A 42 -3.07 13.41 -7.69
N GLN A 43 -4.04 14.25 -8.09
CA GLN A 43 -3.79 15.40 -9.00
C GLN A 43 -3.04 15.05 -10.31
N GLY A 44 -3.14 13.80 -10.80
CA GLY A 44 -2.42 13.32 -11.99
C GLY A 44 -0.98 12.86 -11.74
N GLU A 45 -0.49 12.88 -10.50
CA GLU A 45 0.80 12.29 -10.11
C GLU A 45 0.62 10.88 -9.55
N LEU A 46 1.48 9.96 -9.98
CA LEU A 46 1.63 8.63 -9.38
C LEU A 46 2.39 8.77 -8.06
N VAL A 47 1.74 8.46 -6.95
CA VAL A 47 2.31 8.49 -5.60
C VAL A 47 2.68 7.08 -5.18
N ASP A 48 3.98 6.82 -5.07
CA ASP A 48 4.52 5.55 -4.57
C ASP A 48 4.27 5.40 -3.06
N LEU A 49 3.46 4.40 -2.67
CA LEU A 49 3.08 4.13 -1.28
C LEU A 49 4.16 3.41 -0.47
N THR A 50 5.27 3.02 -1.10
CA THR A 50 6.46 2.58 -0.38
C THR A 50 7.16 3.77 0.25
N GLU A 51 7.25 4.90 -0.48
CA GLU A 51 7.85 6.15 -0.03
C GLU A 51 6.84 7.01 0.76
N TRP A 52 5.60 7.11 0.30
CA TRP A 52 4.57 7.99 0.87
C TRP A 52 3.48 7.21 1.57
N VAL A 53 3.48 7.28 2.90
CA VAL A 53 2.60 6.46 3.73
C VAL A 53 1.62 7.31 4.51
N THR A 54 0.45 6.77 4.83
CA THR A 54 -0.45 7.43 5.78
C THR A 54 0.21 7.58 7.14
N ILE A 55 -0.22 8.55 7.95
CA ILE A 55 0.29 8.71 9.32
C ILE A 55 0.11 7.44 10.16
N LYS A 56 -1.00 6.73 9.97
CA LYS A 56 -1.29 5.47 10.67
C LYS A 56 -0.28 4.38 10.29
N GLU A 57 -0.01 4.22 9.00
CA GLU A 57 0.96 3.26 8.49
C GLU A 57 2.38 3.63 8.95
N TYR A 58 2.75 4.90 8.91
CA TYR A 58 4.02 5.39 9.46
C TYR A 58 4.17 5.01 10.94
N CYS A 59 3.12 5.18 11.75
CA CYS A 59 3.14 4.78 13.15
C CYS A 59 3.39 3.28 13.32
N SER A 60 2.79 2.45 12.46
CA SER A 60 3.02 1.00 12.42
C SER A 60 4.48 0.67 12.09
N ARG A 61 5.01 1.22 10.98
CA ARG A 61 6.38 0.96 10.49
C ARG A 61 7.47 1.38 11.48
N PHE A 62 7.28 2.51 12.16
CA PHE A 62 8.28 3.08 13.08
C PHE A 62 7.95 2.83 14.56
N ASN A 63 6.99 1.95 14.85
CA ASN A 63 6.59 1.57 16.20
C ASN A 63 6.22 2.76 17.11
N ILE A 64 5.50 3.73 16.55
CA ILE A 64 4.98 4.91 17.25
C ILE A 64 3.58 4.59 17.77
N ARG A 65 3.36 4.78 19.07
CA ARG A 65 2.12 4.35 19.73
C ARG A 65 0.89 5.17 19.33
N ASN A 66 1.07 6.46 19.02
CA ASN A 66 -0.05 7.38 18.84
C ASN A 66 0.14 8.24 17.58
N VAL A 67 -0.89 8.27 16.73
CA VAL A 67 -1.02 9.12 15.55
C VAL A 67 -0.86 10.60 15.90
N GLU A 68 -1.39 11.04 17.04
CA GLU A 68 -1.30 12.43 17.51
C GLU A 68 0.15 12.89 17.69
N THR A 69 1.07 11.99 18.05
CA THR A 69 2.50 12.31 18.16
C THR A 69 3.04 12.80 16.82
N VAL A 70 2.71 12.10 15.74
CA VAL A 70 3.16 12.45 14.39
C VAL A 70 2.45 13.69 13.87
N VAL A 71 1.15 13.85 14.16
CA VAL A 71 0.42 15.09 13.85
C VAL A 71 1.08 16.29 14.53
N ASN A 72 1.48 16.15 15.80
CA ASN A 72 2.20 17.19 16.52
C ASN A 72 3.59 17.47 15.93
N TRP A 73 4.28 16.47 15.36
CA TRP A 73 5.56 16.68 14.67
C TRP A 73 5.39 17.52 13.41
N ILE A 74 4.33 17.28 12.63
CA ILE A 74 3.97 18.10 11.48
C ILE A 74 3.70 19.54 11.92
N ASN A 75 2.85 19.71 12.94
CA ASN A 75 2.48 21.05 13.45
C ASN A 75 3.67 21.83 14.04
N ARG A 76 4.67 21.12 14.60
CA ARG A 76 5.90 21.71 15.16
C ARG A 76 7.01 21.90 14.13
N GLY A 77 6.83 21.46 12.89
CA GLY A 77 7.86 21.51 11.84
C GLY A 77 9.03 20.55 12.05
N ILE A 78 8.87 19.51 12.88
CA ILE A 78 9.85 18.41 12.98
C ILE A 78 9.84 17.58 11.69
N ILE A 79 8.65 17.39 11.13
CA ILE A 79 8.47 16.91 9.77
C ILE A 79 8.36 18.14 8.88
N SER A 80 9.33 18.34 8.00
CA SER A 80 9.32 19.47 7.07
C SER A 80 8.11 19.40 6.13
N PRO A 81 7.54 20.53 5.68
CA PRO A 81 6.37 20.56 4.79
C PRO A 81 6.56 19.78 3.49
N GLU A 82 7.77 19.75 2.92
CA GLU A 82 8.10 18.98 1.71
C GLU A 82 7.96 17.46 1.88
N ASN A 83 7.89 16.99 3.12
CA ASN A 83 7.69 15.59 3.46
C ASN A 83 6.24 15.28 3.87
N VAL A 84 5.31 16.20 3.63
CA VAL A 84 3.88 16.03 3.90
C VAL A 84 3.11 16.30 2.61
N ARG A 85 2.25 15.37 2.21
CA ARG A 85 1.30 15.54 1.11
C ARG A 85 -0.11 15.38 1.64
N THR A 86 -1.01 16.30 1.29
CA THR A 86 -2.44 16.15 1.53
C THR A 86 -3.10 15.71 0.24
N ILE A 87 -3.87 14.63 0.33
CA ILE A 87 -4.62 14.07 -0.78
C ILE A 87 -6.09 14.46 -0.59
N GLU A 88 -6.51 15.48 -1.33
CA GLU A 88 -7.84 16.10 -1.21
C GLU A 88 -8.95 15.10 -1.58
N GLU A 89 -8.72 14.30 -2.61
CA GLU A 89 -9.62 13.30 -3.17
C GLU A 89 -9.91 12.14 -2.21
N PHE A 90 -9.06 11.97 -1.19
CA PHE A 90 -9.18 10.93 -0.18
C PHE A 90 -9.47 11.53 1.20
N ASN A 91 -10.55 12.31 1.34
CA ASN A 91 -10.95 12.92 2.62
C ASN A 91 -9.83 13.74 3.30
N HIS A 92 -9.05 14.49 2.52
CA HIS A 92 -7.90 15.26 3.01
C HIS A 92 -6.89 14.37 3.77
N THR A 93 -6.71 13.12 3.32
CA THR A 93 -5.77 12.20 3.95
C THR A 93 -4.35 12.74 3.82
N ARG A 94 -3.62 12.77 4.93
CA ARG A 94 -2.21 13.17 4.94
C ARG A 94 -1.30 11.96 4.77
N LEU A 95 -0.45 12.03 3.76
CA LEU A 95 0.68 11.15 3.55
C LEU A 95 1.96 11.84 4.02
N ILE A 96 2.89 11.06 4.55
CA ILE A 96 4.22 11.50 4.96
C ILE A 96 5.27 10.56 4.40
N LYS A 97 6.50 11.07 4.17
CA LYS A 97 7.59 10.20 3.71
C LYS A 97 7.95 9.16 4.78
N ALA A 98 8.20 7.93 4.33
CA ALA A 98 8.58 6.79 5.16
C ALA A 98 10.07 6.82 5.55
N ILE A 99 10.52 7.92 6.14
CA ILE A 99 11.89 8.09 6.66
C ILE A 99 11.86 8.34 8.17
N PRO A 100 12.89 7.94 8.93
CA PRO A 100 12.92 8.20 10.36
C PRO A 100 13.10 9.69 10.64
N TYR A 101 12.11 10.32 11.29
CA TYR A 101 12.24 11.69 11.80
C TYR A 101 12.89 11.70 13.19
N ASN A 102 13.97 12.47 13.34
CA ASN A 102 14.66 12.62 14.61
C ASN A 102 14.04 13.76 15.43
N THR A 103 13.53 13.45 16.61
CA THR A 103 12.96 14.44 17.55
C THR A 103 14.00 15.14 18.41
N LYS A 104 15.30 14.79 18.27
CA LYS A 104 16.41 15.37 19.06
C LYS A 104 17.04 16.62 18.44
N SER A 105 16.30 17.48 17.75
CA SER A 105 16.79 18.80 17.36
C SER A 105 16.17 19.87 18.26
N SER A 106 16.89 20.26 19.30
CA SER A 106 16.72 21.58 19.90
C SER A 106 16.99 22.62 18.80
N PRO A 107 16.11 23.61 18.57
CA PRO A 107 16.47 24.72 17.70
C PRO A 107 17.63 25.47 18.37
N LYS A 108 18.79 25.53 17.71
CA LYS A 108 19.79 26.54 18.04
C LYS A 108 19.19 27.88 17.64
N ILE A 109 18.63 28.58 18.62
CA ILE A 109 18.37 30.02 18.56
C ILE A 109 19.75 30.68 18.42
N ASN A 110 20.12 31.04 17.18
CA ASN A 110 21.23 31.97 16.98
C ASN A 110 20.75 33.33 17.49
N THR A 111 21.37 33.78 18.57
CA THR A 111 21.35 35.18 19.05
C THR A 111 22.28 36.02 18.18
#